data_AF-A0A941TRP2-F1
#
_entry.id   AF-A0A941TRP2-F1
#
_cell.length_a   1.000
_cell.length_b   1.000
_cell.length_c   1.000
_cell.angle_alpha   90.00
_cell.angle_beta   90.00
_cell.angle_gamma   90.00
#
_symmetry.space_group_name_H-M   'P 1'
#
loop_
_entity.id
_entity.type
_entity.pdbx_description
1 polymer ?
#
loop_
_entity_poly.entity_id
_entity_poly.type
_entity_poly.pdbx_seq_one_letter_code
_entity_poly.pdbx_strand_id
1 'polypeptide(L)'
;MPGHSRLRAVFLTTLLGAVLGACSHKQEAPRGSAAPPPPPFASSNAEEESSDAQDPCRLLDPKEVEAVLGEPLAVPPFRVGSGGMGPHASGSDCMYETKNFRYLTLTATFEGGQQEYSLTQMVKGQLKGGRGNEEMAKTVHNRFQLDDGTELSGEWDEASLTAMNCCIFNALRGDQLLVIDFTGTRLSLRQVAPLLDAAFKRMDKPLPLNGNAAVGAALALDKTRPQPRDVCSLLTRTEVEAIVGPLGADPAGHGHDSCTYAMPRTPGTVPLEYDVKVRWRNGYYQWRSDRHVSNLAYGSVGQIAHDVVPGLPAQEESEHQSNAATSAAAADPAESVSDDGMNYVLVKQDVEISVNSRFVDRARAQALVVAVAAKI
;
A
#
# COMPACT_ATOMS: atom_id res chain seq x y z
N MET A 1 57.32 -25.54 8.91
CA MET A 1 57.08 -25.15 10.31
C MET A 1 55.62 -24.76 10.45
N PRO A 2 54.81 -25.52 11.20
CA PRO A 2 53.41 -25.21 11.45
C PRO A 2 53.26 -24.38 12.73
N GLY A 3 52.39 -23.36 12.70
CA GLY A 3 51.99 -22.57 13.86
C GLY A 3 50.47 -22.53 13.95
N HIS A 4 49.90 -23.38 14.79
CA HIS A 4 48.48 -23.40 15.11
C HIS A 4 48.13 -22.27 16.10
N SER A 5 47.29 -21.32 15.69
CA SER A 5 46.59 -20.43 16.61
C SER A 5 45.22 -21.00 16.94
N ARG A 6 45.08 -21.45 18.18
CA ARG A 6 43.83 -21.89 18.83
C ARG A 6 43.27 -20.76 19.70
N LEU A 7 41.94 -20.83 19.91
CA LEU A 7 41.20 -20.38 21.12
C LEU A 7 40.97 -18.84 21.23
N ARG A 8 39.79 -18.29 21.55
CA ARG A 8 38.68 -18.71 22.43
C ARG A 8 37.33 -18.15 21.96
N ALA A 9 36.31 -19.01 21.94
CA ALA A 9 34.91 -18.61 22.06
C ALA A 9 34.63 -18.20 23.50
N VAL A 10 34.07 -17.01 23.71
CA VAL A 10 33.53 -16.59 25.00
C VAL A 10 32.01 -16.70 24.92
N PHE A 11 31.49 -17.67 25.67
CA PHE A 11 30.08 -17.81 26.01
C PHE A 11 29.63 -16.59 26.83
N LEU A 12 28.59 -15.90 26.39
CA LEU A 12 27.83 -14.98 27.22
C LEU A 12 26.44 -15.56 27.45
N THR A 13 26.33 -16.33 28.53
CA THR A 13 25.09 -16.87 29.08
C THR A 13 24.83 -16.13 30.39
N THR A 14 23.78 -15.31 30.45
CA THR A 14 23.31 -14.69 31.72
C THR A 14 21.85 -14.28 31.50
N LEU A 15 20.92 -15.11 31.99
CA LEU A 15 20.10 -14.88 33.18
C LEU A 15 18.94 -13.89 32.94
N LEU A 16 17.79 -14.40 32.49
CA LEU A 16 16.48 -13.85 32.83
C LEU A 16 15.64 -14.98 33.44
N GLY A 17 15.66 -15.04 34.77
CA GLY A 17 14.83 -15.94 35.57
C GLY A 17 13.63 -15.19 36.15
N ALA A 18 12.46 -15.77 35.90
CA ALA A 18 11.31 -15.89 36.81
C ALA A 18 10.75 -14.64 37.50
N VAL A 19 9.58 -14.14 37.03
CA VAL A 19 8.34 -14.01 37.83
C VAL A 19 7.13 -13.95 36.88
N LEU A 20 6.41 -15.05 36.68
CA LEU A 20 4.96 -15.02 36.42
C LEU A 20 4.34 -16.21 37.15
N GLY A 21 4.02 -15.97 38.42
CA GLY A 21 3.25 -16.87 39.26
C GLY A 21 1.82 -16.97 38.75
N ALA A 22 1.36 -18.21 38.68
CA ALA A 22 0.02 -18.62 38.34
C ALA A 22 -1.04 -18.04 39.28
N CYS A 23 -1.98 -17.25 38.74
CA CYS A 23 -3.35 -17.15 39.26
C CYS A 23 -4.25 -17.95 38.32
N SER A 24 -4.20 -19.27 38.44
CA SER A 24 -5.14 -20.17 37.79
C SER A 24 -6.39 -20.25 38.67
N HIS A 25 -7.34 -19.33 38.47
CA HIS A 25 -8.68 -19.48 39.04
C HIS A 25 -9.42 -20.55 38.25
N LYS A 26 -9.49 -21.73 38.86
CA LYS A 26 -10.34 -22.85 38.45
C LYS A 26 -11.80 -22.41 38.54
N GLN A 27 -12.37 -22.01 37.41
CA GLN A 27 -13.78 -21.66 37.30
C GLN A 27 -14.58 -22.98 37.36
N GLU A 28 -15.27 -23.21 38.48
CA GLU A 28 -16.23 -24.31 38.61
C GLU A 28 -17.33 -24.12 37.57
N ALA A 29 -17.50 -25.12 36.71
CA ALA A 29 -18.62 -25.18 35.78
C ALA A 29 -19.93 -25.22 36.59
N PRO A 30 -20.87 -24.27 36.40
CA PRO A 30 -22.18 -24.38 36.99
C PRO A 30 -22.89 -25.61 36.42
N ARG A 31 -23.20 -26.56 37.31
CA ARG A 31 -24.09 -27.69 37.04
C ARG A 31 -25.48 -27.16 36.70
N GLY A 32 -25.97 -27.54 35.54
CA GLY A 32 -27.37 -27.88 35.28
C GLY A 32 -28.43 -26.88 35.74
N SER A 33 -28.84 -26.00 34.84
CA SER A 33 -30.25 -25.65 34.68
C SER A 33 -30.57 -25.71 33.20
N ALA A 34 -31.30 -26.76 32.82
CA ALA A 34 -31.92 -26.86 31.51
C ALA A 34 -32.92 -25.70 31.39
N ALA A 35 -32.53 -24.66 30.65
CA ALA A 35 -33.45 -23.61 30.26
C ALA A 35 -34.55 -24.23 29.37
N PRO A 36 -35.83 -23.92 29.61
CA PRO A 36 -36.92 -24.39 28.77
C PRO A 36 -36.71 -23.91 27.31
N PRO A 37 -37.11 -24.71 26.32
CA PRO A 37 -37.02 -24.32 24.92
C PRO A 37 -37.80 -23.01 24.70
N PRO A 38 -37.21 -22.01 24.03
CA PRO A 38 -37.91 -20.76 23.74
C PRO A 38 -39.16 -21.05 22.90
N PRO A 39 -40.28 -20.36 23.15
CA PRO A 39 -41.53 -20.58 22.43
C PRO A 39 -41.38 -20.23 20.93
N PRO A 40 -42.13 -20.91 20.03
CA PRO A 40 -42.08 -20.69 18.60
C PRO A 40 -42.92 -19.46 18.23
N PHE A 41 -42.50 -18.28 18.68
CA PHE A 41 -43.00 -17.02 18.16
C PHE A 41 -41.91 -16.39 17.33
N ALA A 42 -42.18 -16.39 16.03
CA ALA A 42 -41.52 -15.64 14.98
C ALA A 42 -40.84 -14.38 15.52
N SER A 43 -39.53 -14.48 15.77
CA SER A 43 -38.64 -13.35 15.58
C SER A 43 -38.66 -13.08 14.08
N SER A 44 -39.67 -12.34 13.62
CA SER A 44 -39.53 -11.51 12.45
C SER A 44 -38.38 -10.57 12.75
N ASN A 45 -37.17 -11.04 12.47
CA ASN A 45 -36.02 -10.22 12.17
C ASN A 45 -36.42 -9.40 10.94
N ALA A 46 -37.24 -8.38 11.15
CA ALA A 46 -36.76 -7.08 10.75
C ALA A 46 -35.55 -6.88 11.69
N GLU A 47 -34.28 -7.12 11.33
CA GLU A 47 -33.64 -6.61 10.11
C GLU A 47 -34.42 -5.41 9.57
N GLU A 48 -34.81 -4.52 10.50
CA GLU A 48 -34.92 -3.13 10.19
C GLU A 48 -33.64 -2.83 9.46
N GLU A 49 -33.79 -2.46 8.19
CA GLU A 49 -32.85 -1.65 7.45
C GLU A 49 -32.53 -0.45 8.34
N SER A 50 -31.69 -0.62 9.37
CA SER A 50 -30.83 0.43 9.80
C SER A 50 -29.95 0.65 8.58
N SER A 51 -30.45 1.51 7.68
CA SER A 51 -29.63 2.25 6.78
C SER A 51 -28.53 2.79 7.67
N ASP A 52 -27.38 2.13 7.64
CA ASP A 52 -26.32 2.33 8.61
C ASP A 52 -26.02 3.83 8.55
N ALA A 53 -26.40 4.54 9.61
CA ALA A 53 -26.36 6.01 9.59
C ALA A 53 -24.92 6.49 9.36
N GLN A 54 -23.97 5.60 9.63
CA GLN A 54 -22.53 5.74 9.52
C GLN A 54 -21.95 4.98 8.31
N ASP A 55 -22.71 4.79 7.22
CA ASP A 55 -22.16 4.19 6.00
C ASP A 55 -21.21 5.18 5.27
N PRO A 56 -19.89 4.89 5.17
CA PRO A 56 -18.94 5.76 4.47
C PRO A 56 -19.26 5.91 2.97
N CYS A 57 -19.96 4.95 2.35
CA CYS A 57 -20.33 5.03 0.94
C CYS A 57 -21.40 6.07 0.64
N ARG A 58 -21.96 6.71 1.67
CA ARG A 58 -22.93 7.79 1.53
C ARG A 58 -22.28 9.18 1.49
N LEU A 59 -20.96 9.27 1.63
CA LEU A 59 -20.25 10.54 1.76
C LEU A 59 -19.72 11.11 0.45
N LEU A 60 -19.50 10.29 -0.60
CA LEU A 60 -19.06 10.77 -1.90
C LEU A 60 -20.04 10.36 -2.99
N ASP A 61 -20.31 11.28 -3.92
CA ASP A 61 -21.07 10.96 -5.11
C ASP A 61 -20.18 10.16 -6.08
N PRO A 62 -20.62 8.99 -6.57
CA PRO A 62 -19.88 8.22 -7.54
C PRO A 62 -19.41 9.04 -8.76
N LYS A 63 -20.21 9.99 -9.23
CA LYS A 63 -19.86 10.84 -10.39
C LYS A 63 -18.75 11.83 -10.10
N GLU A 64 -18.64 12.31 -8.87
CA GLU A 64 -17.52 13.16 -8.45
C GLU A 64 -16.23 12.34 -8.43
N VAL A 65 -16.29 11.11 -7.93
CA VAL A 65 -15.13 10.21 -7.88
C VAL A 65 -14.69 9.79 -9.28
N GLU A 66 -15.63 9.43 -10.17
CA GLU A 66 -15.35 9.14 -11.60
C GLU A 66 -14.67 10.32 -12.29
N ALA A 67 -15.16 11.55 -12.05
CA ALA A 67 -14.59 12.76 -12.65
C ALA A 67 -13.14 12.98 -12.22
N VAL A 68 -12.82 12.72 -10.95
CA VAL A 68 -11.46 12.84 -10.42
C VAL A 68 -10.56 11.72 -10.93
N LEU A 69 -11.04 10.47 -10.95
CA LEU A 69 -10.30 9.31 -11.47
C LEU A 69 -10.06 9.39 -12.99
N GLY A 70 -10.91 10.12 -13.72
CA GLY A 70 -10.84 10.25 -15.17
C GLY A 70 -11.34 9.01 -15.91
N GLU A 71 -12.03 8.10 -15.22
CA GLU A 71 -12.60 6.87 -15.78
C GLU A 71 -13.84 6.43 -14.98
N PRO A 72 -14.79 5.71 -15.61
CA PRO A 72 -15.99 5.24 -14.93
C PRO A 72 -15.68 4.14 -13.90
N LEU A 73 -16.46 4.07 -12.84
CA LEU A 73 -16.38 2.95 -11.89
C LEU A 73 -16.84 1.66 -12.57
N ALA A 74 -16.21 0.54 -12.22
CA ALA A 74 -16.58 -0.78 -12.73
C ALA A 74 -17.90 -1.27 -12.15
N VAL A 75 -18.15 -0.92 -10.89
CA VAL A 75 -19.34 -1.24 -10.10
C VAL A 75 -19.70 -0.03 -9.24
N PRO A 76 -20.95 0.10 -8.75
CA PRO A 76 -21.26 1.13 -7.76
C PRO A 76 -20.37 0.98 -6.50
N PRO A 77 -20.17 2.06 -5.72
CA PRO A 77 -19.32 1.99 -4.53
C PRO A 77 -19.80 0.92 -3.56
N PHE A 78 -18.85 0.22 -2.95
CA PHE A 78 -19.13 -0.93 -2.10
C PHE A 78 -18.29 -0.92 -0.83
N ARG A 79 -18.76 -1.61 0.20
CA ARG A 79 -18.05 -1.72 1.46
C ARG A 79 -16.90 -2.72 1.41
N VAL A 80 -15.80 -2.39 2.10
CA VAL A 80 -14.66 -3.28 2.35
C VAL A 80 -14.31 -3.27 3.84
N GLY A 81 -13.69 -4.35 4.31
CA GLY A 81 -13.20 -4.41 5.69
C GLY A 81 -12.06 -3.43 5.93
N SER A 82 -11.92 -2.96 7.18
CA SER A 82 -10.82 -2.06 7.57
C SER A 82 -9.45 -2.65 7.19
N GLY A 83 -8.69 -1.91 6.39
CA GLY A 83 -7.38 -2.33 5.89
C GLY A 83 -7.41 -3.53 4.92
N GLY A 84 -8.61 -3.98 4.54
CA GLY A 84 -8.85 -5.06 3.62
C GLY A 84 -9.28 -4.56 2.24
N MET A 85 -8.96 -5.34 1.22
CA MET A 85 -9.27 -5.03 -0.18
C MET A 85 -10.47 -5.83 -0.73
N GLY A 86 -10.99 -6.77 0.07
CA GLY A 86 -12.10 -7.63 -0.32
C GLY A 86 -13.45 -6.97 -0.05
N PRO A 87 -14.42 -7.08 -0.97
CA PRO A 87 -15.80 -6.66 -0.71
C PRO A 87 -16.36 -7.36 0.53
N HIS A 88 -16.95 -6.59 1.45
CA HIS A 88 -17.47 -7.11 2.71
C HIS A 88 -18.74 -6.36 3.13
N ALA A 89 -19.84 -7.07 3.35
CA ALA A 89 -21.14 -6.48 3.67
C ALA A 89 -21.20 -5.73 5.01
N SER A 90 -20.30 -6.02 5.95
CA SER A 90 -20.15 -5.26 7.19
C SER A 90 -18.85 -4.46 7.23
N GLY A 91 -18.30 -4.12 6.05
CA GLY A 91 -17.11 -3.30 5.95
C GLY A 91 -17.30 -1.92 6.58
N SER A 92 -16.21 -1.33 7.08
CA SER A 92 -16.18 0.01 7.66
C SER A 92 -15.72 1.08 6.68
N ASP A 93 -15.21 0.66 5.53
CA ASP A 93 -14.60 1.53 4.53
C ASP A 93 -15.42 1.44 3.24
N CYS A 94 -15.48 2.53 2.49
CA CYS A 94 -16.07 2.53 1.16
C CYS A 94 -15.00 2.49 0.08
N MET A 95 -15.13 1.58 -0.89
CA MET A 95 -14.25 1.48 -2.04
C MET A 95 -14.93 1.96 -3.33
N TYR A 96 -14.19 2.74 -4.09
CA TYR A 96 -14.54 3.19 -5.44
C TYR A 96 -13.51 2.59 -6.39
N GLU A 97 -13.93 1.63 -7.21
CA GLU A 97 -13.02 0.87 -8.07
C GLU A 97 -13.38 0.98 -9.56
N THR A 98 -12.37 1.16 -10.39
CA THR A 98 -12.47 1.29 -11.86
C THR A 98 -12.30 -0.07 -12.53
N LYS A 99 -12.55 -0.14 -13.85
CA LYS A 99 -12.42 -1.40 -14.62
C LYS A 99 -10.98 -1.91 -14.71
N ASN A 100 -10.02 -1.02 -14.51
CA ASN A 100 -8.59 -1.34 -14.48
C ASN A 100 -8.11 -1.62 -13.05
N PHE A 101 -9.03 -1.88 -12.11
CA PHE A 101 -8.74 -2.18 -10.71
C PHE A 101 -7.94 -1.07 -10.00
N ARG A 102 -8.09 0.18 -10.46
CA ARG A 102 -7.64 1.35 -9.71
C ARG A 102 -8.70 1.67 -8.70
N TYR A 103 -8.29 1.99 -7.49
CA TYR A 103 -9.23 2.19 -6.41
C TYR A 103 -8.82 3.31 -5.48
N LEU A 104 -9.84 3.92 -4.90
CA LEU A 104 -9.76 4.84 -3.79
C LEU A 104 -10.64 4.28 -2.67
N THR A 105 -10.15 4.30 -1.43
CA THR A 105 -10.97 3.97 -0.25
C THR A 105 -11.21 5.21 0.60
N LEU A 106 -12.41 5.28 1.18
CA LEU A 106 -12.79 6.28 2.16
C LEU A 106 -13.17 5.56 3.45
N THR A 107 -12.43 5.83 4.52
CA THR A 107 -12.77 5.45 5.89
C THR A 107 -13.33 6.67 6.61
N ALA A 108 -14.40 6.47 7.37
CA ALA A 108 -15.05 7.52 8.13
C ALA A 108 -15.20 7.11 9.60
N THR A 109 -14.51 7.83 10.47
CA THR A 109 -14.65 7.75 11.93
C THR A 109 -15.55 8.90 12.35
N PHE A 110 -16.82 8.61 12.63
CA PHE A 110 -17.84 9.61 12.96
C PHE A 110 -17.73 10.16 14.39
N GLU A 111 -17.13 9.40 15.30
CA GLU A 111 -16.87 9.75 16.69
C GLU A 111 -15.50 9.18 17.11
N GLY A 112 -14.78 9.85 18.01
CA GLY A 112 -13.44 9.45 18.46
C GLY A 112 -12.31 9.73 17.46
N GLY A 113 -12.58 10.52 16.42
CA GLY A 113 -11.60 10.85 15.38
C GLY A 113 -10.36 11.56 15.92
N GLN A 114 -10.49 12.37 16.98
CA GLN A 114 -9.32 13.03 17.60
C GLN A 114 -8.33 12.01 18.18
N GLN A 115 -8.85 10.97 18.83
CA GLN A 115 -8.02 9.93 19.44
C GLN A 115 -7.25 9.18 18.34
N GLU A 116 -7.93 8.74 17.29
CA GLU A 116 -7.32 8.03 16.16
C GLU A 116 -6.29 8.91 15.42
N TYR A 117 -6.63 10.17 15.16
CA TYR A 117 -5.71 11.12 14.53
C TYR A 117 -4.46 11.36 15.37
N SER A 118 -4.61 11.49 16.70
CA SER A 118 -3.47 11.68 17.62
C SER A 118 -2.51 10.49 17.62
N LEU A 119 -3.03 9.26 17.54
CA LEU A 119 -2.21 8.04 17.44
C LEU A 119 -1.40 8.04 16.13
N THR A 120 -2.04 8.45 15.03
CA THR A 120 -1.38 8.59 13.73
C THR A 120 -0.25 9.63 13.76
N GLN A 121 -0.48 10.79 14.40
CA GLN A 121 0.57 11.80 14.58
C GLN A 121 1.70 11.32 15.49
N MET A 122 1.41 10.54 16.53
CA MET A 122 2.43 9.98 17.41
C MET A 122 3.41 9.07 16.65
N VAL A 123 2.90 8.18 15.80
CA VAL A 123 3.72 7.30 14.95
C VAL A 123 4.59 8.14 14.00
N LYS A 124 4.01 9.18 13.39
CA LYS A 124 4.74 10.14 12.54
C LYS A 124 5.85 10.86 13.31
N GLY A 125 5.61 11.25 14.56
CA GLY A 125 6.60 11.88 15.44
C GLY A 125 7.78 10.95 15.74
N GLN A 126 7.53 9.66 16.00
CA GLN A 126 8.58 8.67 16.26
C GLN A 126 9.45 8.38 15.04
N LEU A 127 8.86 8.33 13.84
CA LEU A 127 9.61 8.12 12.60
C LEU A 127 10.54 9.30 12.26
N LYS A 128 10.21 10.51 12.71
CA LYS A 128 11.10 11.68 12.62
C LYS A 128 12.20 11.72 13.70
N GLY A 129 12.29 10.67 14.53
CA GLY A 129 13.11 10.57 15.75
C GLY A 129 14.63 10.49 15.58
N GLY A 130 15.23 11.41 14.83
CA GLY A 130 16.69 11.58 14.76
C GLY A 130 17.21 12.95 15.19
N ARG A 131 16.48 14.04 14.91
CA ARG A 131 16.82 15.45 15.22
C ARG A 131 15.76 16.40 14.62
N GLY A 132 14.47 16.06 14.74
CA GLY A 132 13.39 16.85 14.13
C GLY A 132 13.33 18.27 14.72
N ASN A 133 13.61 19.27 13.89
CA ASN A 133 13.48 20.68 14.23
C ASN A 133 12.05 20.98 14.74
N GLU A 134 11.94 21.52 15.96
CA GLU A 134 10.69 21.90 16.64
C GLU A 134 9.83 22.84 15.77
N GLU A 135 10.46 23.56 14.84
CA GLU A 135 9.85 24.44 13.86
C GLU A 135 8.99 23.71 12.80
N MET A 136 9.38 22.48 12.43
CA MET A 136 8.63 21.67 11.48
C MET A 136 7.34 21.13 12.09
N ALA A 137 7.28 20.93 13.41
CA ALA A 137 6.05 20.57 14.12
C ALA A 137 5.07 21.76 14.18
N LYS A 138 5.57 22.99 14.37
CA LYS A 138 4.74 24.21 14.42
C LYS A 138 4.14 24.58 13.06
N THR A 139 4.81 24.23 11.96
CA THR A 139 4.34 24.56 10.59
C THR A 139 3.19 23.64 10.13
N VAL A 140 3.17 22.38 10.61
CA VAL A 140 2.15 21.39 10.20
C VAL A 140 0.76 21.73 10.72
N HIS A 141 0.64 22.42 11.85
CA HIS A 141 -0.66 22.59 12.52
C HIS A 141 -1.63 23.57 11.84
N ASN A 142 -1.18 24.47 10.96
CA ASN A 142 -2.06 25.53 10.44
C ASN A 142 -2.17 25.61 8.92
N ARG A 143 -1.27 24.98 8.16
CA ARG A 143 -1.29 25.05 6.68
C ARG A 143 -0.71 23.77 6.09
N PHE A 144 -1.58 22.91 5.58
CA PHE A 144 -1.12 21.82 4.74
C PHE A 144 -0.74 22.42 3.37
N GLN A 145 0.55 22.74 3.21
CA GLN A 145 1.10 23.20 1.94
C GLN A 145 1.55 21.99 1.11
N LEU A 146 1.17 21.98 -0.16
CA LEU A 146 1.77 21.10 -1.16
C LEU A 146 3.22 21.54 -1.43
N ASP A 147 4.00 20.68 -2.09
CA ASP A 147 5.39 20.96 -2.46
C ASP A 147 5.54 22.21 -3.35
N ASP A 148 4.49 22.60 -4.07
CA ASP A 148 4.46 23.84 -4.86
C ASP A 148 4.01 25.08 -4.06
N GLY A 149 3.93 24.96 -2.74
CA GLY A 149 3.54 26.02 -1.81
C GLY A 149 2.05 26.32 -1.77
N THR A 150 1.22 25.64 -2.59
CA THR A 150 -0.22 25.85 -2.55
C THR A 150 -0.82 25.27 -1.28
N GLU A 151 -1.67 26.07 -0.64
CA GLU A 151 -2.39 25.68 0.56
C GLU A 151 -3.61 24.85 0.18
N LEU A 152 -3.75 23.66 0.78
CA LEU A 152 -4.98 22.89 0.71
C LEU A 152 -5.97 23.41 1.74
N SER A 153 -7.10 23.92 1.27
CA SER A 153 -8.21 24.36 2.10
C SER A 153 -9.37 23.37 2.07
N GLY A 154 -10.04 23.19 3.20
CA GLY A 154 -11.30 22.47 3.33
C GLY A 154 -11.93 22.69 4.70
N GLU A 155 -13.06 22.04 4.98
CA GLU A 155 -13.78 22.16 6.27
C GLU A 155 -13.11 21.46 7.47
N TRP A 156 -11.94 20.87 7.30
CA TRP A 156 -11.19 20.23 8.38
C TRP A 156 -10.41 21.24 9.23
N ASP A 157 -10.25 20.93 10.51
CA ASP A 157 -9.43 21.67 11.45
C ASP A 157 -7.95 21.29 11.30
N GLU A 158 -7.67 20.00 11.09
CA GLU A 158 -6.33 19.47 10.93
C GLU A 158 -6.29 18.47 9.78
N ALA A 159 -5.18 18.44 9.03
CA ALA A 159 -5.00 17.43 8.01
C ALA A 159 -3.53 17.04 7.84
N SER A 160 -3.29 15.79 7.46
CA SER A 160 -1.95 15.28 7.26
C SER A 160 -1.90 14.06 6.33
N LEU A 161 -0.77 13.91 5.64
CA LEU A 161 -0.40 12.64 5.01
C LEU A 161 0.26 11.70 6.03
N THR A 162 -0.06 10.41 5.90
CA THR A 162 0.63 9.33 6.60
C THR A 162 2.10 9.29 6.18
N ALA A 163 3.03 9.19 7.14
CA ALA A 163 4.46 9.34 6.83
C ALA A 163 5.02 8.26 5.88
N MET A 164 4.55 7.02 6.06
CA MET A 164 5.06 5.83 5.36
C MET A 164 4.34 5.52 4.06
N ASN A 165 3.30 6.28 3.70
CA ASN A 165 2.58 6.11 2.46
C ASN A 165 2.30 7.50 1.86
N CYS A 166 2.69 7.72 0.61
CA CYS A 166 2.50 9.00 -0.08
C CYS A 166 1.06 9.49 -0.11
N CYS A 167 0.11 8.56 0.04
CA CYS A 167 -1.18 8.69 -0.62
C CYS A 167 -2.35 8.33 0.29
N ILE A 168 -2.12 8.38 1.60
CA ILE A 168 -3.17 8.31 2.62
C ILE A 168 -3.31 9.68 3.24
N PHE A 169 -4.43 10.34 2.97
CA PHE A 169 -4.74 11.67 3.46
C PHE A 169 -5.78 11.61 4.58
N ASN A 170 -5.36 12.05 5.76
CA ASN A 170 -6.15 12.09 6.98
C ASN A 170 -6.60 13.53 7.22
N ALA A 171 -7.89 13.75 7.40
CA ALA A 171 -8.45 15.06 7.71
C ALA A 171 -9.41 14.94 8.89
N LEU A 172 -9.26 15.82 9.87
CA LEU A 172 -9.98 15.84 11.15
C LEU A 172 -10.82 17.11 11.24
N ARG A 173 -12.11 16.97 11.59
CA ARG A 173 -13.04 18.07 11.87
C ARG A 173 -13.77 17.81 13.18
N GLY A 174 -13.50 18.59 14.22
CA GLY A 174 -13.98 18.34 15.57
C GLY A 174 -13.52 16.97 16.05
N ASP A 175 -14.45 16.02 16.20
CA ASP A 175 -14.19 14.63 16.58
C ASP A 175 -14.47 13.62 15.45
N GLN A 176 -14.61 14.13 14.22
CA GLN A 176 -14.82 13.34 13.01
C GLN A 176 -13.50 13.24 12.24
N LEU A 177 -13.07 12.04 11.89
CA LEU A 177 -11.90 11.79 11.07
C LEU A 177 -12.32 11.11 9.77
N LEU A 178 -11.90 11.69 8.65
CA LEU A 178 -12.00 11.07 7.34
C LEU A 178 -10.60 10.72 6.85
N VAL A 179 -10.44 9.49 6.38
CA VAL A 179 -9.19 9.00 5.80
C VAL A 179 -9.49 8.56 4.38
N ILE A 180 -8.76 9.12 3.43
CA ILE A 180 -8.85 8.73 2.02
C ILE A 180 -7.52 8.13 1.58
N ASP A 181 -7.56 6.86 1.17
CA ASP A 181 -6.41 6.17 0.59
C ASP A 181 -6.59 6.15 -0.93
N PHE A 182 -5.72 6.87 -1.62
CA PHE A 182 -5.69 6.95 -3.07
C PHE A 182 -4.39 6.37 -3.64
N THR A 183 -3.68 5.56 -2.85
CA THR A 183 -2.44 4.89 -3.25
C THR A 183 -2.67 3.97 -4.47
N GLY A 184 -3.87 3.39 -4.60
CA GLY A 184 -4.31 2.61 -5.75
C GLY A 184 -4.63 3.41 -7.03
N THR A 185 -4.33 4.72 -7.08
CA THR A 185 -4.72 5.62 -8.19
C THR A 185 -3.57 6.49 -8.70
N ARG A 186 -3.74 7.20 -9.82
CA ARG A 186 -2.78 8.25 -10.28
C ARG A 186 -3.02 9.63 -9.66
N LEU A 187 -3.94 9.72 -8.70
CA LEU A 187 -4.36 11.02 -8.18
C LEU A 187 -3.24 11.68 -7.37
N SER A 188 -3.19 13.00 -7.50
CA SER A 188 -2.44 13.89 -6.61
C SER A 188 -3.31 14.29 -5.43
N LEU A 189 -2.67 14.75 -4.36
CA LEU A 189 -3.37 15.24 -3.19
C LEU A 189 -4.31 16.42 -3.52
N ARG A 190 -3.92 17.31 -4.44
CA ARG A 190 -4.76 18.42 -4.93
C ARG A 190 -6.08 17.92 -5.52
N GLN A 191 -6.07 16.79 -6.22
CA GLN A 191 -7.27 16.23 -6.83
C GLN A 191 -8.18 15.53 -5.80
N VAL A 192 -7.60 15.01 -4.72
CA VAL A 192 -8.32 14.26 -3.69
C VAL A 192 -8.88 15.15 -2.59
N ALA A 193 -8.22 16.26 -2.26
CA ALA A 193 -8.66 17.18 -1.22
C ALA A 193 -10.12 17.68 -1.40
N PRO A 194 -10.59 18.04 -2.61
CA PRO A 194 -12.00 18.39 -2.83
C PRO A 194 -12.98 17.26 -2.55
N LEU A 195 -12.58 16.00 -2.71
CA LEU A 195 -13.43 14.86 -2.36
C LEU A 195 -13.64 14.80 -0.85
N LEU A 196 -12.57 14.90 -0.05
CA LEU A 196 -12.71 14.92 1.40
C LEU A 196 -13.54 16.10 1.92
N ASP A 197 -13.36 17.28 1.35
CA ASP A 197 -14.18 18.44 1.67
C ASP A 197 -15.67 18.18 1.37
N ALA A 198 -15.97 17.58 0.22
CA ALA A 198 -17.33 17.17 -0.13
C ALA A 198 -17.89 16.08 0.81
N ALA A 199 -17.06 15.14 1.27
CA ALA A 199 -17.45 14.12 2.24
C ALA A 199 -17.81 14.74 3.60
N PHE A 200 -17.01 15.67 4.11
CA PHE A 200 -17.31 16.39 5.36
C PHE A 200 -18.64 17.14 5.30
N LYS A 201 -18.92 17.83 4.20
CA LYS A 201 -20.19 18.54 3.97
C LYS A 201 -21.41 17.62 3.96
N ARG A 202 -21.21 16.32 3.76
CA ARG A 202 -22.28 15.31 3.69
C ARG A 202 -22.37 14.43 4.92
N MET A 203 -21.54 14.62 5.95
CA MET A 203 -21.65 13.84 7.19
C MET A 203 -23.01 14.06 7.87
N ASP A 204 -23.54 15.29 7.87
CA ASP A 204 -24.85 15.59 8.49
C ASP A 204 -26.04 15.24 7.60
N LYS A 205 -25.82 15.19 6.28
CA LYS A 205 -26.86 14.84 5.29
C LYS A 205 -26.28 13.90 4.23
N PRO A 206 -26.11 12.61 4.58
CA PRO A 206 -25.49 11.65 3.67
C PRO A 206 -26.36 11.39 2.44
N LEU A 207 -25.72 11.00 1.34
CA LEU A 207 -26.38 10.60 0.11
C LEU A 207 -27.28 9.37 0.34
N PRO A 208 -28.35 9.17 -0.45
CA PRO A 208 -29.21 7.99 -0.36
C PRO A 208 -28.57 6.78 -1.07
N LEU A 209 -27.32 6.47 -0.72
CA LEU A 209 -26.56 5.32 -1.22
C LEU A 209 -26.58 4.19 -0.19
N ASN A 210 -26.44 2.95 -0.66
CA ASN A 210 -26.28 1.78 0.19
C ASN A 210 -25.02 1.03 -0.25
N GLY A 211 -23.94 1.11 0.54
CA GLY A 211 -22.67 0.45 0.21
C GLY A 211 -22.77 -1.08 0.15
N ASN A 212 -23.80 -1.68 0.76
CA ASN A 212 -23.99 -3.13 0.74
C ASN A 212 -24.63 -3.63 -0.55
N ALA A 213 -25.40 -2.78 -1.23
CA ALA A 213 -26.13 -3.15 -2.44
C ALA A 213 -25.19 -3.59 -3.58
N ALA A 214 -23.95 -3.11 -3.59
CA ALA A 214 -22.98 -3.37 -4.66
C ALA A 214 -21.95 -4.47 -4.33
N VAL A 215 -21.93 -5.03 -3.11
CA VAL A 215 -20.94 -6.05 -2.70
C VAL A 215 -20.98 -7.28 -3.61
N GLY A 216 -22.16 -7.72 -4.04
CA GLY A 216 -22.29 -8.85 -4.97
C GLY A 216 -21.66 -8.57 -6.35
N ALA A 217 -21.85 -7.36 -6.87
CA ALA A 217 -21.23 -6.94 -8.13
C ALA A 217 -19.70 -6.81 -7.98
N ALA A 218 -19.23 -6.28 -6.86
CA ALA A 218 -17.81 -6.17 -6.55
C ALA A 218 -17.14 -7.56 -6.42
N LEU A 219 -17.79 -8.53 -5.78
CA LEU A 219 -17.31 -9.92 -5.76
C LEU A 219 -17.25 -10.55 -7.15
N ALA A 220 -18.17 -10.19 -8.05
CA ALA A 220 -18.12 -10.64 -9.43
C ALA A 220 -16.96 -9.99 -10.21
N LEU A 221 -16.73 -8.69 -9.99
CA LEU A 221 -15.58 -7.97 -10.54
C LEU A 221 -14.25 -8.56 -10.04
N ASP A 222 -14.14 -8.89 -8.75
CA ASP A 222 -12.91 -9.45 -8.16
C ASP A 222 -12.47 -10.76 -8.83
N LYS A 223 -13.43 -11.58 -9.26
CA LYS A 223 -13.17 -12.82 -10.00
C LYS A 223 -12.59 -12.59 -11.40
N THR A 224 -12.68 -11.37 -11.93
CA THR A 224 -12.10 -11.01 -13.23
C THR A 224 -10.64 -10.56 -13.14
N ARG A 225 -10.09 -10.39 -11.93
CA ARG A 225 -8.68 -10.04 -11.73
C ARG A 225 -7.75 -11.12 -12.28
N PRO A 226 -6.53 -10.76 -12.72
CA PRO A 226 -5.48 -11.73 -13.00
C PRO A 226 -5.28 -12.68 -11.83
N GLN A 227 -5.35 -13.97 -12.11
CA GLN A 227 -5.23 -15.00 -11.08
C GLN A 227 -3.75 -15.34 -10.84
N PRO A 228 -3.34 -15.58 -9.58
CA PRO A 228 -1.99 -16.02 -9.27
C PRO A 228 -1.60 -17.28 -10.03
N ARG A 229 -0.42 -17.25 -10.65
CA ARG A 229 0.21 -18.38 -11.36
C ARG A 229 1.66 -18.48 -10.97
N ASP A 230 2.25 -19.66 -11.13
CA ASP A 230 3.68 -19.86 -10.90
C ASP A 230 4.52 -18.98 -11.85
N VAL A 231 5.33 -18.09 -11.31
CA VAL A 231 6.11 -17.12 -12.10
C VAL A 231 7.12 -17.81 -13.01
N CYS A 232 7.74 -18.91 -12.57
CA CYS A 232 8.67 -19.67 -13.41
C CYS A 232 7.99 -20.35 -14.60
N SER A 233 6.67 -20.51 -14.58
CA SER A 233 5.89 -21.05 -15.69
C SER A 233 5.46 -20.01 -16.72
N LEU A 234 5.62 -18.71 -16.43
CA LEU A 234 5.17 -17.63 -17.32
C LEU A 234 6.00 -17.55 -18.59
N LEU A 235 7.32 -17.78 -18.47
CA LEU A 235 8.25 -17.80 -19.59
C LEU A 235 8.93 -19.16 -19.66
N THR A 236 9.06 -19.68 -20.87
CA THR A 236 9.89 -20.85 -21.12
C THR A 236 11.37 -20.50 -21.00
N ARG A 237 12.21 -21.50 -20.70
CA ARG A 237 13.67 -21.34 -20.68
C ARG A 237 14.20 -20.70 -21.96
N THR A 238 13.69 -21.12 -23.13
CA THR A 238 14.10 -20.57 -24.43
C THR A 238 13.75 -19.09 -24.59
N GLU A 239 12.56 -18.67 -24.15
CA GLU A 239 12.17 -17.25 -24.18
C GLU A 239 13.08 -16.41 -23.26
N VAL A 240 13.41 -16.91 -22.08
CA VAL A 240 14.32 -16.22 -21.15
C VAL A 240 15.73 -16.15 -21.73
N GLU A 241 16.27 -17.26 -22.24
CA GLU A 241 17.62 -17.29 -22.83
C GLU A 241 17.76 -16.36 -24.04
N ALA A 242 16.68 -16.15 -24.81
CA ALA A 242 16.64 -15.19 -25.89
C ALA A 242 16.75 -13.71 -25.41
N ILE A 243 16.32 -13.42 -24.18
CA ILE A 243 16.36 -12.08 -23.58
C ILE A 243 17.66 -11.87 -22.82
N VAL A 244 17.95 -12.75 -21.85
CA VAL A 244 19.04 -12.55 -20.89
C VAL A 244 20.35 -13.21 -21.28
N GLY A 245 20.34 -14.09 -22.28
CA GLY A 245 21.46 -14.97 -22.65
C GLY A 245 21.37 -16.37 -22.03
N PRO A 246 22.29 -17.29 -22.37
CA PRO A 246 22.26 -18.67 -21.87
C PRO A 246 22.19 -18.73 -20.35
N LEU A 247 21.37 -19.62 -19.79
CA LEU A 247 21.26 -19.79 -18.33
C LEU A 247 22.25 -20.83 -17.80
N GLY A 248 22.81 -20.56 -16.62
CA GLY A 248 23.73 -21.46 -15.93
C GLY A 248 23.07 -22.62 -15.18
N ALA A 249 21.77 -22.50 -14.90
CA ALA A 249 20.95 -23.52 -14.25
C ALA A 249 19.51 -23.46 -14.80
N ASP A 250 18.67 -24.41 -14.41
CA ASP A 250 17.22 -24.29 -14.66
C ASP A 250 16.62 -23.16 -13.80
N PRO A 251 15.56 -22.47 -14.28
CA PRO A 251 14.85 -21.46 -13.50
C PRO A 251 14.41 -22.03 -12.14
N ALA A 252 14.68 -21.27 -11.07
CA ALA A 252 14.37 -21.69 -9.71
C ALA A 252 13.30 -20.77 -9.10
N GLY A 253 12.17 -21.34 -8.70
CA GLY A 253 11.10 -20.61 -8.02
C GLY A 253 11.37 -20.44 -6.53
N HIS A 254 10.97 -19.30 -5.97
CA HIS A 254 10.99 -19.02 -4.53
C HIS A 254 9.57 -18.81 -3.98
N GLY A 255 8.65 -19.70 -4.36
CA GLY A 255 7.22 -19.57 -4.09
C GLY A 255 6.44 -19.42 -5.40
N HIS A 256 5.19 -18.96 -5.32
CA HIS A 256 4.34 -18.75 -6.49
C HIS A 256 4.48 -17.37 -7.12
N ASP A 257 5.24 -16.47 -6.51
CA ASP A 257 5.33 -15.05 -6.84
C ASP A 257 6.72 -14.63 -7.29
N SER A 258 7.66 -15.57 -7.44
CA SER A 258 9.05 -15.24 -7.78
C SER A 258 9.76 -16.35 -8.54
N CYS A 259 10.65 -15.94 -9.45
CA CYS A 259 11.50 -16.83 -10.22
C CYS A 259 12.89 -16.22 -10.42
N THR A 260 13.93 -17.01 -10.16
CA THR A 260 15.32 -16.63 -10.32
C THR A 260 15.93 -17.31 -11.53
N TYR A 261 16.56 -16.51 -12.39
CA TYR A 261 17.29 -16.96 -13.57
C TYR A 261 18.79 -16.76 -13.38
N ALA A 262 19.49 -17.84 -13.07
CA ALA A 262 20.93 -17.80 -12.81
C ALA A 262 21.74 -17.79 -14.12
N MET A 263 22.67 -16.85 -14.23
CA MET A 263 23.60 -16.79 -15.36
C MET A 263 24.80 -17.74 -15.15
N PRO A 264 25.49 -18.15 -16.22
CA PRO A 264 26.69 -18.97 -16.12
C PRO A 264 27.73 -18.32 -15.21
N ARG A 265 28.21 -19.08 -14.23
CA ARG A 265 29.19 -18.59 -13.24
C ARG A 265 30.54 -18.38 -13.92
N THR A 266 31.08 -17.17 -13.79
CA THR A 266 32.46 -16.87 -14.15
C THR A 266 33.34 -16.95 -12.90
N PRO A 267 34.42 -17.76 -12.89
CA PRO A 267 35.30 -17.84 -11.73
C PRO A 267 35.85 -16.46 -11.33
N GLY A 268 35.76 -16.12 -10.04
CA GLY A 268 36.23 -14.83 -9.51
C GLY A 268 35.24 -13.67 -9.61
N THR A 269 34.04 -13.87 -10.17
CA THR A 269 32.96 -12.87 -10.16
C THR A 269 31.82 -13.27 -9.24
N VAL A 270 31.06 -12.29 -8.77
CA VAL A 270 29.79 -12.54 -8.07
C VAL A 270 28.82 -13.21 -9.05
N PRO A 271 28.05 -14.23 -8.63
CA PRO A 271 26.99 -14.80 -9.45
C PRO A 271 26.00 -13.72 -9.90
N LEU A 272 25.65 -13.73 -11.19
CA LEU A 272 24.65 -12.84 -11.74
C LEU A 272 23.33 -13.59 -11.85
N GLU A 273 22.28 -13.01 -11.32
CA GLU A 273 20.94 -13.61 -11.25
C GLU A 273 19.91 -12.53 -11.58
N TYR A 274 18.92 -12.87 -12.41
CA TYR A 274 17.74 -12.04 -12.62
C TYR A 274 16.61 -12.59 -11.74
N ASP A 275 16.22 -11.83 -10.73
CA ASP A 275 15.10 -12.18 -9.84
C ASP A 275 13.83 -11.48 -10.33
N VAL A 276 12.93 -12.22 -10.97
CA VAL A 276 11.57 -11.76 -11.28
C VAL A 276 10.68 -11.97 -10.06
N LYS A 277 9.94 -10.94 -9.66
CA LYS A 277 8.85 -11.03 -8.69
C LYS A 277 7.55 -10.51 -9.31
N VAL A 278 6.45 -11.17 -9.03
CA VAL A 278 5.11 -10.81 -9.50
C VAL A 278 4.16 -10.72 -8.32
N ARG A 279 3.57 -9.55 -8.12
CA ARG A 279 2.50 -9.34 -7.16
C ARG A 279 1.18 -9.24 -7.90
N TRP A 280 0.35 -10.25 -7.74
CA TRP A 280 -0.88 -10.45 -8.51
C TRP A 280 -2.05 -9.50 -8.17
N ARG A 281 -1.95 -8.75 -7.07
CA ARG A 281 -2.98 -7.81 -6.61
C ARG A 281 -2.35 -6.59 -5.98
N ASN A 282 -3.05 -5.47 -6.03
CA ASN A 282 -2.61 -4.20 -5.48
C ASN A 282 -1.25 -3.75 -6.06
N GLY A 283 -0.95 -4.13 -7.30
CA GLY A 283 0.34 -3.84 -7.91
C GLY A 283 0.57 -2.33 -8.04
N TYR A 284 -0.49 -1.59 -8.35
CA TYR A 284 -0.39 -0.14 -8.45
C TYR A 284 -0.19 0.52 -7.07
N TYR A 285 -0.92 0.05 -6.06
CA TYR A 285 -0.77 0.49 -4.67
C TYR A 285 0.66 0.28 -4.18
N GLN A 286 1.19 -0.94 -4.36
CA GLN A 286 2.52 -1.26 -3.89
C GLN A 286 3.57 -0.43 -4.61
N TRP A 287 3.49 -0.34 -5.94
CA TRP A 287 4.43 0.45 -6.72
C TRP A 287 4.52 1.91 -6.24
N ARG A 288 3.38 2.56 -5.94
CA ARG A 288 3.38 3.93 -5.39
C ARG A 288 3.97 3.98 -3.98
N SER A 289 3.61 3.02 -3.13
CA SER A 289 4.13 2.93 -1.76
C SER A 289 5.65 2.74 -1.75
N ASP A 290 6.18 1.81 -2.56
CA ASP A 290 7.61 1.53 -2.64
C ASP A 290 8.38 2.71 -3.22
N ARG A 291 7.85 3.36 -4.26
CA ARG A 291 8.46 4.58 -4.80
C ARG A 291 8.55 5.69 -3.75
N HIS A 292 7.49 5.88 -2.95
CA HIS A 292 7.50 6.85 -1.86
C HIS A 292 8.54 6.54 -0.80
N VAL A 293 8.58 5.29 -0.31
CA VAL A 293 9.56 4.86 0.70
C VAL A 293 10.98 4.98 0.17
N SER A 294 11.23 4.57 -1.07
CA SER A 294 12.52 4.73 -1.73
C SER A 294 12.93 6.20 -1.83
N ASN A 295 12.03 7.09 -2.22
CA ASN A 295 12.30 8.53 -2.26
C ASN A 295 12.67 9.09 -0.88
N LEU A 296 11.96 8.70 0.18
CA LEU A 296 12.30 9.08 1.56
C LEU A 296 13.68 8.56 1.97
N ALA A 297 14.01 7.31 1.62
CA ALA A 297 15.30 6.71 1.91
C ALA A 297 16.44 7.44 1.18
N TYR A 298 16.27 7.72 -0.11
CA TYR A 298 17.26 8.46 -0.90
C TYR A 298 17.44 9.90 -0.41
N GLY A 299 16.36 10.61 -0.10
CA GLY A 299 16.44 11.95 0.49
C GLY A 299 17.17 11.97 1.84
N SER A 300 16.90 10.98 2.69
CA SER A 300 17.56 10.85 4.00
C SER A 300 19.05 10.55 3.88
N VAL A 301 19.44 9.66 2.95
CA VAL A 301 20.86 9.34 2.69
C VAL A 301 21.58 10.54 2.08
N GLY A 302 20.93 11.27 1.17
CA GLY A 302 21.46 12.51 0.60
C GLY A 302 21.74 13.56 1.69
N GLN A 303 20.81 13.74 2.63
CA GLN A 303 20.99 14.65 3.76
C GLN A 303 22.15 14.22 4.67
N ILE A 304 22.24 12.93 5.02
CA ILE A 304 23.35 12.41 5.84
C ILE A 304 24.70 12.62 5.13
N ALA A 305 24.76 12.36 3.82
CA ALA A 305 25.98 12.57 3.05
C ALA A 305 26.41 14.05 3.04
N HIS A 306 25.44 14.96 2.88
CA HIS A 306 25.68 16.40 2.97
C HIS A 306 26.17 16.83 4.36
N ASP A 307 25.59 16.28 5.43
CA ASP A 307 25.97 16.61 6.82
C ASP A 307 27.36 16.07 7.20
N VAL A 308 27.76 14.92 6.65
CA VAL A 308 29.06 14.27 6.96
C VAL A 308 30.20 14.81 6.09
N VAL A 309 29.91 15.27 4.87
CA VAL A 309 30.92 15.75 3.91
C VAL A 309 30.63 17.21 3.55
N PRO A 310 31.17 18.18 4.30
CA PRO A 310 30.99 19.60 4.03
C PRO A 310 31.44 19.95 2.61
N GLY A 311 30.58 20.61 1.84
CA GLY A 311 30.88 21.08 0.49
C GLY A 311 30.49 20.13 -0.64
N LEU A 312 29.84 18.99 -0.35
CA LEU A 312 29.03 18.33 -1.38
C LEU A 312 27.90 19.29 -1.77
N PRO A 313 27.68 19.57 -3.06
CA PRO A 313 26.52 20.35 -3.47
C PRO A 313 25.28 19.64 -2.92
N ALA A 314 24.35 20.41 -2.34
CA ALA A 314 23.02 19.90 -2.06
C ALA A 314 22.57 19.20 -3.34
N GLN A 315 22.21 17.92 -3.22
CA GLN A 315 21.75 17.16 -4.37
C GLN A 315 20.52 17.94 -4.86
N GLU A 316 20.63 18.64 -5.99
CA GLU A 316 19.46 19.23 -6.65
C GLU A 316 18.48 18.07 -6.73
N GLU A 317 17.35 18.19 -6.02
CA GLU A 317 16.28 17.20 -6.07
C GLU A 317 16.02 16.98 -7.54
N SER A 318 16.50 15.85 -8.06
CA SER A 318 16.47 15.61 -9.48
C SER A 318 15.01 15.70 -9.88
N GLU A 319 14.67 16.71 -10.69
CA GLU A 319 13.33 16.94 -11.26
C GLU A 319 12.77 15.70 -11.98
N HIS A 320 13.55 14.61 -12.09
CA HIS A 320 13.07 13.28 -12.42
C HIS A 320 12.02 12.72 -11.44
N GLN A 321 11.73 13.40 -10.32
CA GLN A 321 10.71 12.96 -9.38
C GLN A 321 9.24 13.12 -9.84
N SER A 322 8.87 14.04 -10.73
CA SER A 322 7.45 14.48 -10.76
C SER A 322 6.60 14.17 -12.00
N ASN A 323 7.15 13.75 -13.14
CA ASN A 323 6.28 13.48 -14.30
C ASN A 323 6.03 11.98 -14.50
N ALA A 324 5.09 11.45 -13.71
CA ALA A 324 4.34 10.23 -14.10
C ALA A 324 3.66 10.37 -15.49
N ALA A 325 3.59 11.60 -16.02
CA ALA A 325 3.12 11.91 -17.36
C ALA A 325 4.15 11.69 -18.49
N THR A 326 5.47 11.70 -18.24
CA THR A 326 6.47 11.56 -19.33
C THR A 326 6.68 10.12 -19.80
N SER A 327 6.14 9.12 -19.10
CA SER A 327 6.14 7.72 -19.55
C SER A 327 5.08 7.43 -20.63
N ALA A 328 4.25 8.41 -21.03
CA ALA A 328 3.16 8.24 -21.99
C ALA A 328 3.60 8.07 -23.47
N ALA A 329 4.90 8.03 -23.77
CA ALA A 329 5.40 8.04 -25.15
C ALA A 329 5.68 6.66 -25.77
N ALA A 330 5.54 5.55 -25.02
CA ALA A 330 5.59 4.21 -25.60
C ALA A 330 4.16 3.70 -25.81
N ALA A 331 3.87 3.12 -26.98
CA ALA A 331 2.61 2.44 -27.29
C ALA A 331 2.43 1.10 -26.51
N ASP A 332 3.04 1.02 -25.32
CA ASP A 332 3.25 -0.18 -24.53
C ASP A 332 2.08 -0.38 -23.54
N PRO A 333 1.62 -1.62 -23.29
CA PRO A 333 0.44 -1.90 -22.46
C PRO A 333 0.70 -1.72 -20.95
N ALA A 334 1.80 -1.06 -20.57
CA ALA A 334 2.17 -0.80 -19.20
C ALA A 334 1.41 0.41 -18.66
N GLU A 335 0.77 0.26 -17.50
CA GLU A 335 0.14 1.39 -16.83
C GLU A 335 1.17 2.24 -16.10
N SER A 336 2.19 1.63 -15.51
CA SER A 336 3.27 2.37 -14.85
C SER A 336 4.59 1.65 -15.02
N VAL A 337 5.67 2.41 -15.09
CA VAL A 337 7.04 1.91 -15.19
C VAL A 337 7.93 2.77 -14.29
N SER A 338 8.85 2.14 -13.56
CA SER A 338 9.93 2.83 -12.85
C SER A 338 11.21 2.01 -12.81
N ASP A 339 12.34 2.70 -12.83
CA ASP A 339 13.66 2.17 -12.46
C ASP A 339 14.08 2.88 -11.18
N ASP A 340 14.14 2.16 -10.05
CA ASP A 340 14.58 2.71 -8.75
C ASP A 340 16.11 2.56 -8.54
N GLY A 341 16.83 2.08 -9.57
CA GLY A 341 18.26 1.78 -9.52
C GLY A 341 18.59 0.39 -8.96
N MET A 342 17.67 -0.26 -8.26
CA MET A 342 17.80 -1.64 -7.79
C MET A 342 16.89 -2.61 -8.54
N ASN A 343 15.73 -2.14 -8.98
CA ASN A 343 14.70 -2.92 -9.66
C ASN A 343 14.13 -2.12 -10.83
N TYR A 344 13.83 -2.83 -11.91
CA TYR A 344 12.89 -2.35 -12.92
C TYR A 344 11.50 -2.86 -12.56
N VAL A 345 10.53 -1.96 -12.43
CA VAL A 345 9.16 -2.27 -12.01
C VAL A 345 8.18 -1.84 -13.09
N LEU A 346 7.21 -2.71 -13.39
CA LEU A 346 6.10 -2.47 -14.31
C LEU A 346 4.79 -2.86 -13.63
N VAL A 347 3.75 -2.04 -13.82
CA VAL A 347 2.39 -2.36 -13.36
C VAL A 347 1.44 -2.48 -14.55
N LYS A 348 0.64 -3.55 -14.58
CA LYS A 348 -0.38 -3.82 -15.60
C LYS A 348 -1.59 -4.51 -14.96
N GLN A 349 -2.80 -3.96 -15.12
CA GLN A 349 -4.05 -4.57 -14.63
C GLN A 349 -3.97 -4.99 -13.15
N ASP A 350 -3.47 -4.09 -12.29
CA ASP A 350 -3.26 -4.33 -10.85
C ASP A 350 -2.22 -5.40 -10.49
N VAL A 351 -1.43 -5.86 -11.46
CA VAL A 351 -0.29 -6.74 -11.24
C VAL A 351 1.00 -5.94 -11.32
N GLU A 352 1.83 -6.01 -10.28
CA GLU A 352 3.19 -5.45 -10.28
C GLU A 352 4.19 -6.54 -10.62
N ILE A 353 5.11 -6.24 -11.52
CA ILE A 353 6.19 -7.10 -11.94
C ILE A 353 7.48 -6.34 -11.70
N SER A 354 8.38 -6.92 -10.92
CA SER A 354 9.70 -6.34 -10.68
C SER A 354 10.81 -7.32 -11.08
N VAL A 355 11.90 -6.78 -11.63
CA VAL A 355 13.15 -7.51 -11.83
C VAL A 355 14.27 -6.77 -11.13
N ASN A 356 14.99 -7.47 -10.26
CA ASN A 356 16.21 -6.94 -9.66
C ASN A 356 17.27 -6.69 -10.75
N SER A 357 17.67 -5.44 -10.90
CA SER A 357 18.60 -4.94 -11.92
C SER A 357 19.97 -4.57 -11.36
N ARG A 358 20.21 -4.74 -10.05
CA ARG A 358 21.37 -4.18 -9.33
C ARG A 358 22.73 -4.63 -9.89
N PHE A 359 22.83 -5.86 -10.37
CA PHE A 359 24.09 -6.45 -10.85
C PHE A 359 24.01 -6.99 -12.28
N VAL A 360 22.91 -6.74 -12.97
CA VAL A 360 22.63 -7.30 -14.29
C VAL A 360 22.48 -6.21 -15.34
N ASP A 361 22.42 -6.60 -16.60
CA ASP A 361 22.20 -5.67 -17.69
C ASP A 361 20.77 -5.09 -17.61
N ARG A 362 20.67 -3.76 -17.52
CA ARG A 362 19.38 -3.07 -17.34
C ARG A 362 18.43 -3.24 -18.52
N ALA A 363 18.94 -3.21 -19.75
CA ALA A 363 18.11 -3.36 -20.94
C ALA A 363 17.49 -4.77 -21.00
N ARG A 364 18.27 -5.79 -20.58
CA ARG A 364 17.77 -7.17 -20.44
C ARG A 364 16.75 -7.31 -19.32
N ALA A 365 16.99 -6.68 -18.16
CA ALA A 365 16.02 -6.67 -17.05
C ALA A 365 14.69 -6.04 -17.47
N GLN A 366 14.74 -4.90 -18.16
CA GLN A 366 13.56 -4.24 -18.73
C GLN A 366 12.82 -5.14 -19.72
N ALA A 367 13.55 -5.73 -20.68
CA ALA A 367 12.97 -6.65 -21.66
C ALA A 367 12.33 -7.88 -21.00
N LEU A 368 12.94 -8.40 -19.93
CA LEU A 368 12.40 -9.53 -19.16
C LEU A 368 11.08 -9.16 -18.47
N VAL A 369 11.01 -7.99 -17.82
CA VAL A 369 9.76 -7.52 -17.19
C VAL A 369 8.65 -7.34 -18.23
N VAL A 370 8.94 -6.75 -19.38
CA VAL A 370 7.97 -6.59 -20.48
C VAL A 370 7.50 -7.96 -20.99
N ALA A 371 8.41 -8.92 -21.15
CA ALA A 371 8.05 -10.27 -21.57
C ALA A 371 7.14 -10.99 -20.57
N VAL A 372 7.40 -10.86 -19.27
CA VAL A 372 6.51 -11.40 -18.22
C VAL A 372 5.16 -10.70 -18.25
N ALA A 373 5.13 -9.38 -18.39
CA ALA A 373 3.90 -8.58 -18.48
C ALA A 373 3.01 -8.96 -19.67
N ALA A 374 3.60 -9.46 -20.76
CA ALA A 374 2.85 -9.93 -21.92
C ALA A 374 2.14 -11.29 -21.69
N LYS A 375 2.51 -12.03 -20.64
CA LYS A 375 1.93 -13.34 -20.28
C LYS A 375 0.81 -13.25 -19.24
N ILE A 376 0.63 -12.06 -18.69
CA ILE A 376 -0.45 -11.67 -17.76
C ILE A 376 -1.51 -10.96 -18.59
#